data_AF-A0A420XVW0-F1
#
_entry.id   AF-A0A420XVW0-F1
#
_cell.length_a   1.000
_cell.length_b   1.000
_cell.length_c   1.000
_cell.angle_alpha   90.00
_cell.angle_beta   90.00
_cell.angle_gamma   90.00
#
_symmetry.space_group_name_H-M   'P 1'
#
loop_
_entity.id
_entity.type
_entity.pdbx_description
1 polymer ?
#
loop_
_entity_poly.entity_id
_entity_poly.type
_entity_poly.pdbx_seq_one_letter_code
_entity_poly.pdbx_strand_id
1 'polypeptide(L)'
;MTGKAPNRIQSRDEWYQCRQPEILQLLQEYQYGYYPDHSQETVQATRSGNTVSISVTAGGKTGKFKATITLPTGASRDKPAPVVINIGGMQNAPYLSAGIAIAQFDYTTVAADSNAKTGAFWDVYKGRDIGKLFTLKEKDVGTVANAGYD
;
A
#
# COMPACT_ATOMS: atom_id res chain seq x y z
N MET A 1 -11.50 -12.08 24.95
CA MET A 1 -10.03 -12.22 24.98
C MET A 1 -9.62 -12.78 26.35
N THR A 2 -9.27 -14.07 26.50
CA THR A 2 -9.15 -14.74 27.83
C THR A 2 -7.72 -15.11 28.31
N GLY A 3 -6.66 -14.66 27.64
CA GLY A 3 -5.28 -14.90 28.10
C GLY A 3 -4.84 -13.96 29.24
N LYS A 4 -4.12 -14.48 30.24
CA LYS A 4 -3.58 -13.75 31.41
C LYS A 4 -2.05 -13.56 31.36
N ALA A 5 -1.48 -13.38 30.17
CA ALA A 5 -0.04 -13.11 30.05
C ALA A 5 0.29 -11.66 30.47
N PRO A 6 1.46 -11.40 31.09
CA PRO A 6 1.93 -10.04 31.34
C PRO A 6 2.10 -9.25 30.02
N ASN A 7 1.98 -7.92 30.09
CA ASN A 7 2.04 -6.98 28.93
C ASN A 7 0.96 -7.21 27.85
N ARG A 8 -0.18 -7.75 28.24
CA ARG A 8 -1.33 -7.87 27.34
C ARG A 8 -2.02 -6.53 27.19
N ILE A 9 -2.41 -6.23 25.95
CA ILE A 9 -3.23 -5.06 25.61
C ILE A 9 -4.57 -5.09 26.37
N GLN A 10 -4.79 -4.09 27.22
CA GLN A 10 -5.96 -3.98 28.09
C GLN A 10 -7.03 -3.01 27.56
N SER A 11 -6.67 -2.10 26.66
CA SER A 11 -7.60 -1.08 26.15
C SER A 11 -7.49 -0.87 24.64
N ARG A 12 -8.51 -0.21 24.08
CA ARG A 12 -8.45 0.25 22.68
C ARG A 12 -7.34 1.26 22.48
N ASP A 13 -7.13 2.15 23.45
CA ASP A 13 -6.10 3.18 23.34
C ASP A 13 -4.70 2.56 23.32
N GLU A 14 -4.44 1.56 24.16
CA GLU A 14 -3.17 0.82 24.15
C GLU A 14 -2.95 0.07 22.83
N TRP A 15 -4.03 -0.46 22.22
CA TRP A 15 -3.95 -1.05 20.88
C TRP A 15 -3.54 -0.02 19.83
N TYR A 16 -4.25 1.12 19.75
CA TYR A 16 -4.06 2.11 18.68
C TYR A 16 -2.75 2.90 18.83
N GLN A 17 -2.33 3.20 20.06
CA GLN A 17 -1.15 4.03 20.32
C GLN A 17 0.15 3.22 20.41
N CYS A 18 0.10 1.97 20.88
CA CYS A 18 1.31 1.18 21.13
C CYS A 18 1.39 -0.05 20.22
N ARG A 19 0.43 -0.97 20.32
CA ARG A 19 0.58 -2.30 19.71
C ARG A 19 0.44 -2.31 18.19
N GLN A 20 -0.52 -1.55 17.66
CA GLN A 20 -0.74 -1.48 16.22
C GLN A 20 0.48 -0.85 15.50
N PRO A 21 1.04 0.30 15.94
CA PRO A 21 2.27 0.83 15.37
C PRO A 21 3.45 -0.15 15.43
N GLU A 22 3.62 -0.86 16.55
CA GLU A 22 4.68 -1.87 16.69
C GLU A 22 4.53 -3.00 15.65
N ILE A 23 3.32 -3.56 15.48
CA ILE A 23 3.05 -4.59 14.48
C ILE A 23 3.32 -4.06 13.07
N LEU A 24 2.90 -2.83 12.77
CA LEU A 24 3.14 -2.21 11.46
C LEU A 24 4.64 -2.03 11.21
N GLN A 25 5.42 -1.66 12.21
CA GLN A 25 6.88 -1.55 12.07
C GLN A 25 7.53 -2.90 11.83
N LEU A 26 7.14 -3.94 12.58
CA LEU A 26 7.65 -5.31 12.39
C LEU A 26 7.33 -5.84 10.98
N LEU A 27 6.10 -5.64 10.51
CA LEU A 27 5.70 -6.07 9.16
C LEU A 27 6.47 -5.34 8.06
N GLN A 28 6.76 -4.04 8.25
CA GLN A 28 7.58 -3.28 7.32
C GLN A 28 9.04 -3.74 7.33
N GLU A 29 9.63 -3.97 8.50
CA GLU A 29 11.03 -4.41 8.61
C GLU A 29 11.25 -5.81 8.04
N TYR A 30 10.34 -6.75 8.31
CA TYR A 30 10.56 -8.16 8.03
C TYR A 30 9.83 -8.72 6.81
N GLN A 31 8.80 -8.05 6.27
CA GLN A 31 7.96 -8.64 5.22
C GLN A 31 7.69 -7.73 4.02
N TYR A 32 7.29 -6.48 4.26
CA TYR A 32 6.75 -5.62 3.20
C TYR A 32 7.70 -4.50 2.76
N GLY A 33 8.79 -4.26 3.50
CA GLY A 33 9.63 -3.08 3.34
C GLY A 33 8.95 -1.82 3.89
N TYR A 34 9.73 -0.73 4.00
CA TYR A 34 9.21 0.54 4.48
C TYR A 34 8.18 1.13 3.52
N TYR A 35 7.06 1.53 4.10
CA TYR A 35 6.00 2.25 3.43
C TYR A 35 6.40 3.72 3.29
N PRO A 36 6.33 4.31 2.07
CA PRO A 36 6.80 5.68 1.86
C PRO A 36 6.04 6.72 2.70
N ASP A 37 6.74 7.80 3.05
CA ASP A 37 6.10 9.00 3.61
C ASP A 37 5.35 9.76 2.52
N HIS A 38 4.02 9.62 2.54
CA HIS A 38 3.11 10.27 1.58
C HIS A 38 3.03 11.79 1.73
N SER A 39 3.53 12.38 2.81
CA SER A 39 3.55 13.85 2.96
C SER A 39 4.40 14.54 1.88
N GLN A 40 5.28 13.77 1.24
CA GLN A 40 6.16 14.21 0.15
C GLN A 40 5.56 13.98 -1.25
N GLU A 41 4.37 13.40 -1.33
CA GLU A 41 3.69 13.12 -2.59
C GLU A 41 2.74 14.24 -3.00
N THR A 42 2.76 14.58 -4.28
CA THR A 42 1.71 15.40 -4.90
C THR A 42 0.89 14.53 -5.84
N VAL A 43 -0.41 14.41 -5.58
CA VAL A 43 -1.35 13.61 -6.37
C VAL A 43 -2.19 14.52 -7.26
N GLN A 44 -2.31 14.19 -8.55
CA GLN A 44 -3.28 14.80 -9.46
C GLN A 44 -4.15 13.70 -10.07
N ALA A 45 -5.45 13.96 -10.18
CA ALA A 45 -6.39 13.06 -10.81
C ALA A 45 -7.29 13.84 -11.78
N THR A 46 -7.44 13.32 -12.99
CA THR A 46 -8.35 13.87 -14.00
C THR A 46 -9.32 12.79 -14.45
N ARG A 47 -10.59 13.14 -14.60
CA ARG A 47 -11.63 12.21 -15.04
C ARG A 47 -12.11 12.56 -16.44
N SER A 48 -12.15 11.57 -17.32
CA SER A 48 -12.78 11.64 -18.64
C SER A 48 -13.71 10.44 -18.82
N GLY A 49 -15.02 10.72 -18.92
CA GLY A 49 -16.05 9.68 -18.88
C GLY A 49 -15.96 8.83 -17.62
N ASN A 50 -15.74 7.53 -17.80
CA ASN A 50 -15.59 6.56 -16.72
C ASN A 50 -14.14 6.34 -16.30
N THR A 51 -13.17 6.93 -16.98
CA THR A 51 -11.75 6.73 -16.67
C THR A 51 -11.21 7.88 -15.83
N VAL A 52 -10.53 7.54 -14.75
CA VAL A 52 -9.74 8.46 -13.92
C VAL A 52 -8.27 8.20 -14.22
N SER A 53 -7.56 9.21 -14.68
CA SER A 53 -6.10 9.18 -14.84
C SER A 53 -5.46 9.81 -13.61
N ILE A 54 -4.59 9.04 -12.92
CA ILE A 54 -3.92 9.44 -11.69
C ILE A 54 -2.42 9.61 -11.97
N SER A 55 -1.84 10.70 -11.48
CA SER A 55 -0.39 10.91 -11.40
C SER A 55 0.03 11.19 -9.97
N VAL A 56 1.11 10.54 -9.54
CA VAL A 56 1.72 10.73 -8.22
C VAL A 56 3.16 11.17 -8.43
N THR A 57 3.55 12.30 -7.86
CA THR A 57 4.90 12.85 -7.97
C THR A 57 5.55 12.97 -6.60
N ALA A 58 6.77 12.46 -6.44
CA ALA A 58 7.58 12.65 -5.24
C ALA A 58 9.07 12.67 -5.59
N GLY A 59 9.85 13.57 -4.98
CA GLY A 59 11.29 13.71 -5.23
C GLY A 59 11.65 13.87 -6.70
N GLY A 60 10.85 14.62 -7.46
CA GLY A 60 11.07 14.89 -8.89
C GLY A 60 10.73 13.74 -9.84
N LYS A 61 10.21 12.62 -9.34
CA LYS A 61 9.79 11.46 -10.14
C LYS A 61 8.27 11.35 -10.14
N THR A 62 7.70 10.90 -11.25
CA THR A 62 6.24 10.78 -11.43
C THR A 62 5.86 9.39 -11.90
N GLY A 63 4.96 8.74 -11.18
CA GLY A 63 4.27 7.52 -11.58
C GLY A 63 2.84 7.82 -12.04
N LYS A 64 2.34 7.03 -12.98
CA LYS A 64 0.99 7.22 -13.55
C LYS A 64 0.25 5.89 -13.69
N PHE A 65 -1.02 5.88 -13.32
CA PHE A 65 -1.91 4.75 -13.52
C PHE A 65 -3.34 5.23 -13.75
N LYS A 66 -4.24 4.32 -14.12
CA LYS A 66 -5.63 4.65 -14.41
C LYS A 66 -6.58 3.76 -13.62
N ALA A 67 -7.71 4.33 -13.25
CA ALA A 67 -8.86 3.59 -12.72
C ALA A 67 -10.07 3.78 -13.63
N THR A 68 -10.97 2.81 -13.64
CA THR A 68 -12.26 2.85 -14.31
C THR A 68 -13.37 2.81 -13.28
N ILE A 69 -14.32 3.72 -13.39
CA ILE A 69 -15.48 3.81 -12.51
C ILE A 69 -16.68 3.15 -13.20
N THR A 70 -17.32 2.22 -12.52
CA THR A 70 -18.59 1.63 -12.94
C THR A 70 -19.66 1.99 -11.92
N LEU A 71 -20.71 2.66 -12.37
CA LEU A 71 -21.81 3.08 -11.51
C LEU A 71 -22.94 2.03 -11.54
N PRO A 72 -23.60 1.76 -10.41
CA PRO A 72 -24.80 0.94 -10.39
C PRO A 72 -25.98 1.73 -10.98
N THR A 73 -27.02 1.02 -11.39
CA THR A 73 -28.23 1.65 -11.95
C THR A 73 -28.84 2.66 -10.95
N GLY A 74 -29.15 3.85 -11.45
CA GLY A 74 -29.78 4.91 -10.64
C GLY A 74 -28.81 5.74 -9.79
N ALA A 75 -27.50 5.43 -9.80
CA ALA A 75 -26.50 6.32 -9.21
C ALA A 75 -26.35 7.59 -10.05
N SER A 76 -26.33 8.73 -9.36
CA SER A 76 -26.17 10.05 -9.97
C SER A 76 -25.47 11.00 -9.00
N ARG A 77 -25.25 12.24 -9.43
CA ARG A 77 -24.70 13.28 -8.54
C ARG A 77 -25.60 13.51 -7.32
N ASP A 78 -26.91 13.52 -7.52
CA ASP A 78 -27.89 13.80 -6.47
C ASP A 78 -28.28 12.54 -5.67
N LYS A 79 -27.93 11.36 -6.20
CA LYS A 79 -28.09 10.07 -5.53
C LYS A 79 -26.76 9.29 -5.57
N PRO A 80 -25.78 9.67 -4.74
CA PRO A 80 -24.47 9.02 -4.74
C PRO A 80 -24.58 7.57 -4.29
N ALA A 81 -23.75 6.71 -4.87
CA ALA A 81 -23.59 5.32 -4.45
C ALA A 81 -22.31 5.16 -3.61
N PRO A 82 -22.30 4.26 -2.61
CA PRO A 82 -21.05 3.83 -1.99
C PRO A 82 -20.13 3.20 -3.05
N VAL A 83 -18.82 3.21 -2.82
CA VAL A 83 -17.83 2.68 -3.76
C VAL A 83 -16.96 1.60 -3.12
N VAL A 84 -16.70 0.53 -3.86
CA VAL A 84 -15.65 -0.45 -3.56
C VAL A 84 -14.50 -0.31 -4.56
N ILE A 85 -13.27 -0.47 -4.08
CA ILE A 85 -12.08 -0.45 -4.93
C ILE A 85 -11.76 -1.89 -5.36
N ASN A 86 -11.79 -2.15 -6.66
CA ASN A 86 -11.40 -3.43 -7.23
C ASN A 86 -9.97 -3.32 -7.79
N ILE A 87 -9.02 -3.96 -7.13
CA ILE A 87 -7.62 -3.94 -7.54
C ILE A 87 -7.26 -5.05 -8.54
N GLY A 88 -8.21 -5.95 -8.86
CA GLY A 88 -8.01 -7.18 -9.62
C GLY A 88 -8.65 -8.38 -8.90
N GLY A 89 -9.18 -9.35 -9.66
CA GLY A 89 -9.67 -10.63 -9.13
C GLY A 89 -11.08 -10.62 -8.47
N MET A 90 -11.72 -9.46 -8.33
CA MET A 90 -13.09 -9.35 -7.80
C MET A 90 -14.13 -9.34 -8.92
N GLN A 91 -15.26 -10.03 -8.71
CA GLN A 91 -16.42 -9.97 -9.60
C GLN A 91 -17.26 -8.71 -9.33
N ASN A 92 -17.53 -7.94 -10.37
CA ASN A 92 -18.21 -6.65 -10.26
C ASN A 92 -19.74 -6.76 -10.07
N ALA A 93 -20.38 -7.77 -10.67
CA ALA A 93 -21.84 -7.85 -10.75
C ALA A 93 -22.58 -7.85 -9.38
N PRO A 94 -22.14 -8.61 -8.35
CA PRO A 94 -22.83 -8.60 -7.06
C PRO A 94 -22.87 -7.22 -6.39
N TYR A 95 -21.80 -6.44 -6.50
CA TYR A 95 -21.71 -5.09 -5.93
C TYR A 95 -22.60 -4.11 -6.66
N LEU A 96 -22.58 -4.15 -8.00
CA LEU A 96 -23.44 -3.27 -8.82
C LEU A 96 -24.93 -3.54 -8.56
N SER A 97 -25.32 -4.81 -8.45
CA SER A 97 -26.70 -5.21 -8.10
C SER A 97 -27.11 -4.77 -6.70
N ALA A 98 -26.16 -4.66 -5.77
CA ALA A 98 -26.38 -4.13 -4.42
C ALA A 98 -26.37 -2.59 -4.36
N GLY A 99 -26.26 -1.90 -5.50
CA GLY A 99 -26.21 -0.44 -5.53
C GLY A 99 -24.84 0.14 -5.13
N ILE A 100 -23.77 -0.64 -5.23
CA ILE A 100 -22.40 -0.23 -4.90
C ILE A 100 -21.61 0.00 -6.19
N ALA A 101 -21.06 1.21 -6.34
CA ALA A 101 -20.17 1.57 -7.43
C ALA A 101 -18.80 0.91 -7.29
N ILE A 102 -18.08 0.81 -8.40
CA ILE A 102 -16.78 0.15 -8.45
C ILE A 102 -15.77 1.13 -9.02
N ALA A 103 -14.68 1.35 -8.30
CA ALA A 103 -13.48 1.99 -8.83
C ALA A 103 -12.42 0.89 -9.04
N GLN A 104 -12.21 0.51 -10.30
CA GLN A 104 -11.32 -0.59 -10.65
C GLN A 104 -10.01 -0.07 -11.22
N PHE A 105 -8.87 -0.52 -10.71
CA PHE A 105 -7.57 -0.33 -11.36
C PHE A 105 -6.82 -1.65 -11.45
N ASP A 106 -5.90 -1.74 -12.40
CA ASP A 106 -5.03 -2.89 -12.54
C ASP A 106 -3.80 -2.73 -11.65
N TYR A 107 -3.70 -3.55 -10.60
CA TYR A 107 -2.58 -3.52 -9.67
C TYR A 107 -1.22 -3.65 -10.38
N THR A 108 -1.14 -4.34 -11.52
CA THR A 108 0.13 -4.53 -12.24
C THR A 108 0.66 -3.23 -12.84
N THR A 109 -0.21 -2.26 -13.11
CA THR A 109 0.18 -0.91 -13.57
C THR A 109 0.70 -0.03 -12.43
N VAL A 110 0.39 -0.39 -11.17
CA VAL A 110 0.85 0.30 -9.97
C VAL A 110 2.14 -0.33 -9.48
N ALA A 111 2.12 -1.63 -9.22
CA ALA A 111 3.27 -2.44 -8.86
C ALA A 111 3.02 -3.88 -9.31
N ALA A 112 3.69 -4.30 -10.38
CA ALA A 112 3.57 -5.67 -10.87
C ALA A 112 4.03 -6.69 -9.82
N ASP A 113 3.25 -7.77 -9.66
CA ASP A 113 3.64 -8.94 -8.87
C ASP A 113 4.70 -9.76 -9.62
N SER A 114 5.90 -9.19 -9.69
CA SER A 114 7.05 -9.76 -10.38
C SER A 114 8.34 -9.12 -9.87
N ASN A 115 9.46 -9.76 -10.16
CA ASN A 115 10.79 -9.23 -9.84
C ASN A 115 11.21 -8.03 -10.72
N ALA A 116 10.42 -7.65 -11.73
CA ALA A 116 10.78 -6.59 -12.67
C ALA A 116 10.75 -5.18 -12.04
N LYS A 117 10.06 -5.00 -10.91
CA LYS A 117 9.88 -3.69 -10.23
C LYS A 117 9.39 -2.62 -11.20
N THR A 118 8.26 -2.88 -11.85
CA THR A 118 7.61 -2.01 -12.84
C THR A 118 6.26 -1.50 -12.36
N GLY A 119 5.85 -0.35 -12.89
CA GLY A 119 4.60 0.31 -12.55
C GLY A 119 4.82 1.64 -11.84
N ALA A 120 3.72 2.38 -11.67
CA ALA A 120 3.73 3.76 -11.15
C ALA A 120 4.45 3.90 -9.80
N PHE A 121 4.32 2.92 -8.91
CA PHE A 121 5.04 2.92 -7.63
C PHE A 121 6.54 2.97 -7.88
N TRP A 122 7.08 2.05 -8.68
CA TRP A 122 8.52 1.97 -8.95
C TRP A 122 9.04 3.15 -9.77
N ASP A 123 8.23 3.75 -10.64
CA ASP A 123 8.61 4.98 -11.35
C ASP A 123 8.93 6.12 -10.38
N VAL A 124 8.20 6.22 -9.26
CA VAL A 124 8.45 7.21 -8.20
C VAL A 124 9.60 6.76 -7.29
N TYR A 125 9.66 5.48 -6.97
CA TYR A 125 10.32 5.00 -5.76
C TYR A 125 11.56 4.14 -5.98
N LYS A 126 11.88 3.77 -7.23
CA LYS A 126 13.07 2.98 -7.56
C LYS A 126 14.34 3.62 -7.01
N GLY A 127 15.15 2.79 -6.34
CA GLY A 127 16.43 3.16 -5.73
C GLY A 127 16.36 3.56 -4.26
N ARG A 128 15.18 3.60 -3.64
CA ARG A 128 15.03 3.85 -2.20
C ARG A 128 14.86 2.55 -1.41
N ASP A 129 14.98 2.65 -0.09
CA ASP A 129 14.81 1.51 0.83
C ASP A 129 13.32 1.26 1.15
N ILE A 130 12.55 0.90 0.13
CA ILE A 130 11.08 0.76 0.18
C ILE A 130 10.62 -0.43 -0.67
N GLY A 131 9.57 -1.11 -0.23
CA GLY A 131 8.98 -2.26 -0.94
C GLY A 131 9.96 -3.41 -1.19
N LYS A 132 10.99 -3.59 -0.34
CA LYS A 132 11.97 -4.67 -0.48
C LYS A 132 11.62 -5.83 0.45
N LEU A 133 11.41 -7.02 -0.12
CA LEU A 133 11.55 -8.28 0.62
C LEU A 133 13.06 -8.51 0.82
N PHE A 134 13.51 -8.56 2.07
CA PHE A 134 14.89 -8.80 2.53
C PHE A 134 15.98 -8.49 1.48
N THR A 135 16.49 -7.27 1.48
CA THR A 135 17.92 -7.13 1.24
C THR A 135 18.52 -7.29 2.62
N LEU A 136 19.32 -8.33 2.87
CA LEU A 136 20.25 -8.28 3.99
C LEU A 136 20.93 -6.93 3.83
N LYS A 137 20.66 -5.98 4.73
CA LYS A 137 21.63 -4.91 4.92
C LYS A 137 22.88 -5.71 5.23
N GLU A 138 23.82 -5.69 4.30
CA GLU A 138 25.17 -6.12 4.54
C GLU A 138 25.58 -5.20 5.70
N LYS A 139 25.29 -5.67 6.92
CA LYS A 139 25.74 -5.04 8.14
C LYS A 139 27.22 -4.91 7.88
N ASP A 140 27.74 -3.70 8.04
CA ASP A 140 29.16 -3.48 8.21
C ASP A 140 29.68 -4.66 9.03
N VAL A 141 30.33 -5.62 8.35
CA VAL A 141 31.04 -6.71 8.99
C VAL A 141 32.29 -6.02 9.51
N GLY A 142 32.08 -5.23 10.56
CA GLY A 142 33.12 -4.70 11.39
C GLY A 142 33.87 -5.91 11.90
N THR A 143 35.08 -6.05 11.38
CA THR A 143 36.15 -6.93 11.79
C THR A 143 36.00 -7.31 13.27
N VAL A 144 35.45 -8.50 13.54
CA VAL A 144 35.62 -9.14 14.83
C VAL A 144 37.07 -9.59 14.85
N ALA A 145 37.89 -8.79 15.53
CA ALA A 145 39.27 -9.14 15.83
C ALA A 145 39.30 -10.50 16.54
N ASN A 146 40.20 -11.37 16.08
CA ASN A 146 40.55 -12.63 16.73
C ASN A 146 40.88 -12.38 18.21
N ALA A 147 40.00 -12.80 19.11
CA ALA A 147 40.41 -13.19 20.45
C ALA A 147 40.87 -14.64 20.34
N GLY A 148 42.17 -14.83 20.11
CA GLY A 148 42.81 -16.14 20.19
C GLY A 148 42.66 -16.70 21.61
N TYR A 149 42.37 -18.00 21.67
CA TYR A 149 42.68 -18.81 22.83
C TYR A 149 44.10 -19.34 22.65
N ASP A 150 45.01 -18.87 23.51
CA ASP A 150 46.13 -19.62 24.08
C ASP A 150 46.45 -18.99 25.45
#